data_AF-A0A5C9BNK7-F1
#
_entry.id   AF-A0A5C9BNK7-F1
#
_cell.length_a   1.000
_cell.length_b   1.000
_cell.length_c   1.000
_cell.angle_alpha   90.00
_cell.angle_beta   90.00
_cell.angle_gamma   90.00
#
_symmetry.space_group_name_H-M   'P 1'
#
loop_
_entity.id
_entity.type
_entity.pdbx_description
1 polymer ?
#
loop_
_entity_poly.entity_id
_entity_poly.type
_entity_poly.pdbx_seq_one_letter_code
_entity_poly.pdbx_strand_id
1 'polypeptide(L)'
;MIARDRSCPNEVPSNARAPSDLNLVAAIPALMDAVKARVQALRDADPGNQQPVPVDLVTASGSGLDPHISPAAAEYQLARVARVRNLDPDTVRKQVTEHTEGRQFGILGELRVNVLELNLALDAAR
;
A
#
# COMPACT_ATOMS: atom_id res chain seq x y z
N MET A 1 0.21 -35.26 -11.28
CA MET A 1 1.60 -35.65 -11.60
C MET A 1 2.05 -34.88 -12.83
N ILE A 2 2.56 -33.65 -12.67
CA ILE A 2 3.50 -32.95 -13.58
C ILE A 2 4.39 -32.06 -12.70
N ALA A 3 5.65 -31.96 -13.12
CA ALA A 3 6.88 -31.69 -12.38
C ALA A 3 6.95 -30.42 -11.51
N ARG A 4 7.70 -30.58 -10.41
CA ARG A 4 8.37 -29.50 -9.67
C ARG A 4 9.47 -28.93 -10.55
N ASP A 5 9.42 -27.63 -10.82
CA ASP A 5 10.62 -26.85 -11.07
C ASP A 5 10.83 -25.90 -9.89
N ARG A 6 11.98 -26.06 -9.22
CA ARG A 6 12.42 -25.26 -8.09
C ARG A 6 13.40 -24.24 -8.65
N SER A 7 12.98 -23.00 -8.82
CA SER A 7 13.87 -21.83 -8.89
C SER A 7 13.08 -20.54 -8.70
N CYS A 8 13.02 -20.06 -7.46
CA CYS A 8 12.79 -18.67 -7.04
C CYS A 8 12.83 -18.63 -5.49
N PRO A 9 13.93 -18.23 -4.84
CA PRO A 9 13.97 -18.14 -3.38
C PRO A 9 13.54 -16.75 -2.91
N ASN A 10 12.27 -16.39 -3.07
CA ASN A 10 11.78 -15.06 -2.66
C ASN A 10 10.35 -15.06 -2.10
N GLU A 11 9.74 -16.23 -1.87
CA GLU A 11 8.49 -16.30 -1.11
C GLU A 11 8.84 -16.25 0.38
N VAL A 12 8.85 -15.05 0.96
CA VAL A 12 8.69 -14.92 2.41
C VAL A 12 7.18 -15.06 2.70
N PRO A 13 6.75 -16.16 3.37
CA PRO A 13 5.36 -16.28 3.78
C PRO A 13 5.07 -15.19 4.82
N SER A 14 3.90 -14.55 4.74
CA SER A 14 3.43 -13.45 5.60
C SER A 14 3.21 -13.81 7.08
N ASN A 15 3.96 -14.77 7.63
CA ASN A 15 3.85 -15.24 9.01
C ASN A 15 5.21 -15.68 9.59
N ALA A 16 6.27 -14.88 9.41
CA ALA A 16 7.52 -15.08 10.13
C ALA A 16 7.65 -14.02 11.24
N ARG A 17 7.48 -14.49 12.48
CA ARG A 17 7.88 -13.85 13.74
C ARG A 17 9.23 -13.13 13.54
N ALA A 18 9.26 -11.80 13.64
CA ALA A 18 10.48 -11.02 13.42
C ALA A 18 11.58 -11.47 14.40
N PRO A 19 12.81 -11.78 13.94
CA PRO A 19 13.91 -12.06 14.83
C PRO A 19 14.33 -10.78 15.55
N SER A 20 14.52 -10.91 16.86
CA SER A 20 14.81 -9.84 17.83
C SER A 20 16.19 -9.20 17.72
N ASP A 21 16.95 -9.46 16.65
CA ASP A 21 18.34 -9.02 16.51
C ASP A 21 18.43 -7.83 15.54
N LEU A 22 18.30 -6.62 16.10
CA LEU A 22 18.46 -5.35 15.38
C LEU A 22 19.93 -5.13 14.97
N ASN A 23 20.34 -5.69 13.83
CA ASN A 23 21.55 -5.27 13.13
C ASN A 23 21.20 -4.18 12.10
N LEU A 24 20.88 -2.97 12.58
CA LEU A 24 20.39 -1.84 11.75
C LEU A 24 21.32 -1.51 10.57
N VAL A 25 22.64 -1.66 10.73
CA VAL A 25 23.62 -1.25 9.72
C VAL A 25 23.64 -2.19 8.51
N ALA A 26 23.49 -3.50 8.72
CA ALA A 26 23.38 -4.48 7.64
C ALA A 26 22.00 -4.45 6.95
N ALA A 27 20.99 -3.87 7.60
CA ALA A 27 19.65 -3.74 7.06
C ALA A 27 19.50 -2.55 6.08
N ILE A 28 20.43 -1.59 6.03
CA ILE A 28 20.32 -0.41 5.16
C ILE A 28 20.29 -0.77 3.66
N PRO A 29 21.17 -1.63 3.13
CA PRO A 29 21.11 -2.04 1.73
C PRO A 29 19.84 -2.83 1.40
N ALA A 30 19.44 -3.73 2.28
CA ALA A 30 18.20 -4.51 2.13
C ALA A 30 16.95 -3.62 2.13
N LEU A 31 16.94 -2.55 2.93
CA LEU A 31 15.86 -1.55 2.94
C LEU A 31 15.80 -0.77 1.62
N MET A 32 16.95 -0.36 1.08
CA MET A 32 17.03 0.34 -0.21
C MET A 32 16.50 -0.53 -1.35
N ASP A 33 16.86 -1.81 -1.38
CA ASP A 33 16.39 -2.74 -2.41
C ASP A 33 14.90 -3.04 -2.26
N ALA A 34 14.39 -3.16 -1.02
CA ALA A 34 12.96 -3.28 -0.75
C ALA A 34 12.17 -2.05 -1.23
N VAL A 35 12.68 -0.83 -0.99
CA VAL A 35 12.06 0.41 -1.48
C VAL A 35 12.02 0.44 -3.00
N LYS A 36 13.13 0.11 -3.68
CA LYS A 36 13.18 0.06 -5.15
C LYS A 36 12.20 -0.97 -5.71
N ALA A 37 12.17 -2.17 -5.16
CA ALA A 37 11.24 -3.22 -5.57
C ALA A 37 9.78 -2.77 -5.41
N ARG A 38 9.48 -2.02 -4.34
CA ARG A 38 8.14 -1.49 -4.07
C ARG A 38 7.74 -0.37 -5.03
N VAL A 39 8.66 0.54 -5.34
CA VAL A 39 8.45 1.56 -6.38
C VAL A 39 8.17 0.91 -7.73
N GLN A 40 8.93 -0.13 -8.09
CA GLN A 40 8.68 -0.85 -9.35
C GLN A 40 7.33 -1.55 -9.34
N ALA A 41 6.98 -2.28 -8.27
CA ALA A 41 5.66 -2.90 -8.16
C ALA A 41 4.50 -1.90 -8.28
N LEU A 42 4.64 -0.68 -7.73
CA LEU A 42 3.65 0.38 -7.86
C LEU A 42 3.54 0.89 -9.31
N ARG A 43 4.67 1.06 -10.01
CA ARG A 43 4.72 1.46 -11.42
C ARG A 43 4.16 0.38 -12.35
N ASP A 44 4.48 -0.88 -12.09
CA ASP A 44 3.97 -2.01 -12.86
C ASP A 44 2.47 -2.20 -12.66
N ALA A 45 1.97 -1.92 -11.45
CA ALA A 45 0.54 -1.97 -11.15
C ALA A 45 -0.26 -0.87 -11.86
N ASP A 46 0.34 0.30 -12.09
CA ASP A 46 -0.28 1.41 -12.84
C ASP A 46 0.68 2.09 -13.82
N PRO A 47 0.98 1.47 -14.99
CA PRO A 47 1.99 1.96 -15.92
C PRO A 47 1.66 3.33 -16.55
N GLY A 48 0.38 3.73 -16.51
CA GLY A 48 -0.08 5.02 -17.01
C GLY A 48 0.05 6.16 -16.00
N ASN A 49 0.37 5.87 -14.74
CA ASN A 49 0.48 6.88 -13.70
C ASN A 49 1.88 7.49 -13.67
N GLN A 50 1.98 8.74 -14.13
CA GLN A 50 3.22 9.52 -14.14
C GLN A 50 3.42 10.36 -12.86
N GLN A 51 2.50 10.29 -11.90
CA GLN A 51 2.63 11.04 -10.66
C GLN A 51 3.84 10.56 -9.85
N PRO A 52 4.48 11.44 -9.06
CA PRO A 52 5.52 11.02 -8.13
C PRO A 52 4.93 10.04 -7.11
N VAL A 53 5.62 8.92 -6.89
CA VAL A 53 5.21 7.92 -5.89
C VAL A 53 5.31 8.56 -4.50
N PRO A 54 4.21 8.63 -3.73
CA PRO A 54 4.21 9.15 -2.37
C PRO A 54 5.17 8.34 -1.48
N VAL A 55 5.95 9.05 -0.64
CA VAL A 55 6.97 8.42 0.23
C VAL A 55 6.35 7.43 1.21
N ASP A 56 5.15 7.70 1.67
CA ASP A 56 4.39 6.83 2.56
C ASP A 56 3.99 5.50 1.91
N LEU A 57 3.79 5.41 0.59
CA LEU A 57 3.55 4.12 -0.07
C LEU A 57 4.77 3.19 -0.03
N VAL A 58 5.97 3.76 0.05
CA VAL A 58 7.23 3.02 0.06
C VAL A 58 7.78 2.82 1.47
N THR A 59 7.43 3.69 2.44
CA THR A 59 7.87 3.59 3.83
C THR A 59 6.86 2.92 4.76
N ALA A 60 5.55 3.09 4.53
CA ALA A 60 4.51 2.66 5.48
C ALA A 60 4.17 1.16 5.43
N SER A 61 4.85 0.34 4.61
CA SER A 61 4.54 -1.10 4.63
C SER A 61 5.71 -2.00 4.25
N GLY A 62 6.52 -2.32 5.25
CA GLY A 62 7.14 -3.64 5.35
C GLY A 62 6.20 -4.69 5.97
N SER A 63 5.22 -4.27 6.79
CA SER A 63 4.47 -5.22 7.63
C SER A 63 3.09 -5.61 7.12
N GLY A 64 2.41 -4.80 6.28
CA GLY A 64 1.01 -5.03 5.94
C GLY A 64 0.05 -5.05 7.15
N LEU A 65 0.52 -4.55 8.29
CA LEU A 65 -0.19 -4.52 9.57
C LEU A 65 -0.84 -3.17 9.87
N ASP A 66 -0.45 -2.10 9.17
CA ASP A 66 -1.09 -0.80 9.34
C ASP A 66 -2.34 -0.74 8.47
N PRO A 67 -3.55 -0.64 9.07
CA PRO A 67 -4.78 -0.51 8.31
C PRO A 67 -4.95 0.89 7.70
N HIS A 68 -4.02 1.83 7.91
CA HIS A 68 -4.12 3.20 7.41
C HIS A 68 -3.11 3.51 6.31
N ILE A 69 -3.53 4.32 5.34
CA ILE A 69 -2.67 4.97 4.35
C ILE A 69 -2.87 6.49 4.38
N SER A 70 -1.93 7.27 3.85
CA SER A 70 -2.18 8.70 3.71
C SER A 70 -3.23 8.98 2.61
N PRO A 71 -3.92 10.14 2.66
CA PRO A 71 -4.77 10.57 1.57
C PRO A 71 -4.03 10.68 0.23
N ALA A 72 -2.77 11.12 0.23
CA ALA A 72 -1.97 11.22 -0.99
C ALA A 72 -1.69 9.84 -1.62
N ALA A 73 -1.45 8.82 -0.78
CA ALA A 73 -1.36 7.43 -1.20
C ALA A 73 -2.67 6.91 -1.80
N ALA A 74 -3.80 7.24 -1.18
CA ALA A 74 -5.13 6.85 -1.66
C ALA A 74 -5.43 7.51 -3.02
N GLU A 75 -5.12 8.79 -3.17
CA GLU A 75 -5.27 9.53 -4.43
C GLU A 75 -4.38 8.97 -5.54
N TYR A 76 -3.13 8.62 -5.24
CA TYR A 76 -2.21 8.01 -6.21
C TYR A 76 -2.76 6.69 -6.78
N GLN A 77 -3.47 5.90 -5.96
CA GLN A 77 -4.02 4.60 -6.36
C GLN A 77 -5.44 4.67 -6.93
N LEU A 78 -6.10 5.83 -6.84
CA LEU A 78 -7.51 6.02 -7.16
C LEU A 78 -7.86 5.59 -8.59
N ALA A 79 -7.09 6.06 -9.58
CA ALA A 79 -7.36 5.78 -11.00
C ALA A 79 -7.31 4.27 -11.29
N ARG A 80 -6.31 3.58 -10.75
CA ARG A 80 -6.18 2.13 -10.86
C ARG A 80 -7.34 1.40 -10.18
N VAL A 81 -7.70 1.79 -8.96
CA VAL A 81 -8.79 1.16 -8.19
C VAL A 81 -10.13 1.31 -8.91
N ALA A 82 -10.42 2.51 -9.42
CA ALA A 82 -11.61 2.79 -10.21
C ALA A 82 -11.71 1.87 -11.43
N ARG A 83 -10.62 1.73 -12.19
CA ARG A 83 -10.54 0.83 -13.36
C ARG A 83 -10.72 -0.64 -13.00
N VAL A 84 -10.08 -1.12 -11.94
CA VAL A 84 -10.18 -2.54 -11.53
C VAL A 84 -11.58 -2.88 -11.01
N ARG A 85 -12.25 -1.94 -10.35
CA ARG A 85 -13.58 -2.14 -9.76
C ARG A 85 -14.74 -1.75 -10.69
N ASN A 86 -14.45 -1.21 -11.88
CA ASN A 86 -15.43 -0.62 -12.80
C ASN A 86 -16.29 0.47 -12.15
N LEU A 87 -15.68 1.26 -11.27
CA LEU A 87 -16.34 2.38 -10.58
C LEU A 87 -15.91 3.70 -11.21
N ASP A 88 -16.77 4.71 -11.09
CA ASP A 88 -16.43 6.06 -11.48
C ASP A 88 -15.34 6.64 -10.54
N PRO A 89 -14.30 7.31 -11.07
CA PRO A 89 -13.23 7.90 -10.27
C PRO A 89 -13.73 8.86 -9.18
N ASP A 90 -14.81 9.61 -9.42
CA ASP A 90 -15.37 10.54 -8.44
C ASP A 90 -16.07 9.79 -7.31
N THR A 91 -16.65 8.61 -7.60
CA THR A 91 -17.22 7.72 -6.57
C THR A 91 -16.11 7.21 -5.64
N VAL A 92 -14.99 6.77 -6.21
CA VAL A 92 -13.83 6.33 -5.42
C VAL A 92 -13.27 7.50 -4.60
N ARG A 93 -13.16 8.70 -5.18
CA ARG A 93 -12.70 9.90 -4.45
C ARG A 93 -13.60 10.23 -3.26
N LYS A 94 -14.91 10.12 -3.45
CA LYS A 94 -15.89 10.35 -2.40
C LYS A 94 -15.71 9.35 -1.27
N GLN A 95 -15.58 8.07 -1.58
CA GLN A 95 -15.33 7.03 -0.57
C GLN A 95 -14.02 7.25 0.19
N VAL A 96 -12.94 7.64 -0.51
CA VAL A 96 -11.67 8.00 0.15
C VAL A 96 -11.87 9.15 1.12
N THR A 97 -12.61 10.18 0.73
CA THR A 97 -12.88 11.36 1.59
C THR A 97 -13.74 10.99 2.79
N GLU A 98 -14.78 10.17 2.60
CA GLU A 98 -15.67 9.71 3.68
C GLU A 98 -14.96 8.84 4.72
N HIS A 99 -13.97 8.05 4.29
CA HIS A 99 -13.14 7.21 5.15
C HIS A 99 -11.78 7.85 5.51
N THR A 100 -11.63 9.16 5.29
CA THR A 100 -10.47 9.90 5.78
C THR A 100 -10.72 10.33 7.23
N GLU A 101 -9.97 9.75 8.14
CA GLU A 101 -9.95 10.13 9.55
C GLU A 101 -9.09 11.39 9.74
N GLY A 102 -9.70 12.37 10.42
CA GLY A 102 -9.12 13.67 10.73
C GLY A 102 -8.11 13.61 11.88
N ARG A 103 -7.38 14.72 12.06
CA ARG A 103 -6.49 14.92 13.21
C ARG A 103 -7.31 14.89 14.50
N GLN A 104 -6.85 14.14 15.49
CA GLN A 104 -7.42 14.15 16.83
C GLN A 104 -7.33 15.58 17.40
N PHE A 105 -8.47 16.15 17.82
CA PHE A 105 -8.59 17.54 18.27
C PHE A 105 -8.13 18.61 17.25
N GLY A 106 -8.07 18.30 15.96
CA GLY A 106 -7.66 19.23 14.90
C GLY A 106 -6.16 19.56 14.87
N ILE A 107 -5.38 19.12 15.86
CA ILE A 107 -3.95 19.45 16.01
C ILE A 107 -3.05 18.23 16.20
N LEU A 108 -3.56 17.08 16.65
CA LEU A 108 -2.77 15.89 16.92
C LEU A 108 -2.99 14.81 15.86
N GLY A 109 -1.90 14.33 15.27
CA GLY A 109 -1.93 13.27 14.26
C GLY A 109 -1.93 13.76 12.81
N GLU A 110 -1.93 12.80 11.90
CA GLU A 110 -1.90 12.98 10.45
C GLU A 110 -3.24 12.56 9.86
N LEU A 111 -3.59 13.09 8.68
CA LEU A 111 -4.75 12.57 7.94
C LEU A 111 -4.46 11.14 7.51
N ARG A 112 -5.41 10.24 7.75
CA ARG A 112 -5.27 8.81 7.50
C ARG A 112 -6.54 8.27 6.88
N VAL A 113 -6.40 7.33 5.97
CA VAL A 113 -7.51 6.66 5.30
C VAL A 113 -7.52 5.22 5.76
N ASN A 114 -8.64 4.76 6.34
CA ASN A 114 -8.79 3.38 6.77
C ASN A 114 -9.03 2.47 5.54
N VAL A 115 -8.05 1.62 5.24
CA VAL A 115 -8.05 0.76 4.05
C VAL A 115 -9.11 -0.33 4.14
N LEU A 116 -9.35 -0.88 5.34
CA LEU A 116 -10.34 -1.93 5.52
C LEU A 116 -11.74 -1.41 5.26
N GLU A 117 -12.11 -0.30 5.92
CA GLU A 117 -13.42 0.31 5.74
C GLU A 117 -13.63 0.80 4.30
N LEU A 118 -12.61 1.44 3.71
CA LEU A 118 -12.65 1.86 2.31
C LEU A 118 -12.90 0.68 1.36
N ASN A 119 -12.24 -0.47 1.58
CA ASN A 119 -12.45 -1.65 0.75
C ASN A 119 -13.88 -2.19 0.86
N LEU A 120 -14.43 -2.24 2.09
CA LEU A 120 -15.81 -2.69 2.32
C LEU A 120 -16.82 -1.75 1.65
N ALA A 121 -16.59 -0.43 1.73
CA ALA A 121 -17.48 0.55 1.12
C ALA A 121 -17.41 0.51 -0.42
N LEU A 122 -16.21 0.35 -0.99
CA LEU A 122 -16.02 0.17 -2.42
C LEU A 122 -16.59 -1.17 -2.93
N ASP A 123 -16.65 -2.21 -2.10
CA ASP A 123 -17.30 -3.48 -2.46
C ASP A 123 -18.83 -3.34 -2.46
N ALA A 124 -19.39 -2.53 -1.55
CA ALA A 124 -20.82 -2.24 -1.50
C ALA A 124 -21.30 -1.29 -2.62
N ALA A 125 -20.39 -0.49 -3.20
CA ALA A 125 -20.70 0.48 -4.24
C ALA A 125 -20.62 -0.08 -5.68
N ARG A 126 -20.25 -1.35 -5.85
CA ARG A 126 -20.11 -2.05 -7.14
C ARG A 126 -21.42 -2.62 -7.65
#